data_AF-A0A2V8FBY6-F1
#
_entry.id   AF-A0A2V8FBY6-F1
#
_cell.length_a   1.000
_cell.length_b   1.000
_cell.length_c   1.000
_cell.angle_alpha   90.00
_cell.angle_beta   90.00
_cell.angle_gamma   90.00
#
_symmetry.space_group_name_H-M   'P 1'
#
loop_
_entity.id
_entity.type
_entity.pdbx_description
1 polymer ?
#
loop_
_entity_poly.entity_id
_entity_poly.type
_entity_poly.pdbx_seq_one_letter_code
_entity_poly.pdbx_strand_id
1 'polypeptide(L)'
;MAGRGEVAARRRVTDILWRGGGTAEAFDSAMNCVRTHARVVLHFHPDRFGTKPLAVAEALLAEGQYRNQFETGLSSGSVTAFPGGERDNWERTLFGGAYHRAGVTAGERPKYGALELVRFPDGPVPRFGSCYFVLRPADSHRTSFTFMGSEDPLAPERLGNIGRMDCVMAALLGEIEEGGMATPPWPPFRAPTLGVPNLTVARLLDLLNELSP
;
A
#
# COMPACT_ATOMS: atom_id res chain seq x y z
N MET A 1 -11.91 -14.46 12.43
CA MET A 1 -12.41 -13.07 12.30
C MET A 1 -12.31 -12.53 10.87
N ALA A 2 -11.29 -12.88 10.08
CA ALA A 2 -11.09 -12.38 8.70
C ALA A 2 -12.27 -12.55 7.73
N GLY A 3 -13.07 -13.62 7.84
CA GLY A 3 -14.17 -13.88 6.89
C GLY A 3 -15.41 -12.98 7.04
N ARG A 4 -15.69 -12.45 8.24
CA ARG A 4 -16.87 -11.59 8.46
C ARG A 4 -16.66 -10.17 7.93
N GLY A 5 -15.44 -9.65 8.04
CA GLY A 5 -15.05 -8.35 7.47
C GLY A 5 -15.19 -8.32 5.95
N GLU A 6 -14.68 -9.37 5.29
CA GLU A 6 -14.72 -9.48 3.82
C GLU A 6 -16.15 -9.50 3.27
N VAL A 7 -17.07 -10.28 3.88
CA VAL A 7 -18.47 -10.33 3.43
C VAL A 7 -19.17 -8.97 3.57
N ALA A 8 -18.92 -8.26 4.67
CA ALA A 8 -19.46 -6.92 4.86
C ALA A 8 -18.85 -5.92 3.86
N ALA A 9 -17.54 -6.02 3.60
CA ALA A 9 -16.87 -5.20 2.61
C ALA A 9 -17.39 -5.46 1.20
N ARG A 10 -17.62 -6.73 0.81
CA ARG A 10 -18.19 -7.10 -0.49
C ARG A 10 -19.57 -6.47 -0.72
N ARG A 11 -20.41 -6.42 0.32
CA ARG A 11 -21.70 -5.73 0.25
C ARG A 11 -21.51 -4.24 -0.02
N ARG A 12 -20.62 -3.57 0.74
CA ARG A 12 -20.30 -2.16 0.51
C ARG A 12 -19.77 -1.90 -0.90
N VAL A 13 -18.85 -2.73 -1.39
CA VAL A 13 -18.35 -2.67 -2.77
C VAL A 13 -19.52 -2.73 -3.75
N THR A 14 -20.40 -3.73 -3.61
CA THR A 14 -21.56 -3.89 -4.50
C THR A 14 -22.49 -2.68 -4.46
N ASP A 15 -22.75 -2.13 -3.28
CA ASP A 15 -23.60 -0.94 -3.11
C ASP A 15 -22.98 0.30 -3.77
N ILE A 16 -21.67 0.51 -3.62
CA ILE A 16 -20.94 1.62 -4.26
C ILE A 16 -20.92 1.45 -5.79
N LEU A 17 -20.67 0.23 -6.28
CA LEU A 17 -20.70 -0.08 -7.72
C LEU A 17 -22.06 0.26 -8.32
N TRP A 18 -23.16 -0.15 -7.68
CA TRP A 18 -24.51 0.12 -8.17
C TRP A 18 -24.79 1.62 -8.29
N ARG A 19 -24.36 2.44 -7.31
CA ARG A 19 -24.50 3.91 -7.38
C ARG A 19 -23.55 4.56 -8.38
N GLY A 20 -22.34 4.02 -8.51
CA GLY A 20 -21.25 4.54 -9.35
C GLY A 20 -21.26 4.06 -10.81
N GLY A 21 -22.29 3.34 -11.24
CA GLY A 21 -22.44 2.84 -12.62
C GLY A 21 -21.57 1.62 -12.96
N GLY A 22 -21.07 0.89 -11.97
CA GLY A 22 -20.33 -0.36 -12.13
C GLY A 22 -21.19 -1.60 -11.84
N THR A 23 -20.68 -2.77 -12.20
CA THR A 23 -21.31 -4.07 -11.87
C THR A 23 -20.36 -4.95 -11.07
N ALA A 24 -20.92 -5.95 -10.37
CA ALA A 24 -20.11 -6.92 -9.64
C ALA A 24 -19.19 -7.71 -10.58
N GLU A 25 -19.66 -8.04 -11.78
CA GLU A 25 -18.88 -8.74 -12.80
C GLU A 25 -17.71 -7.89 -13.32
N ALA A 26 -17.94 -6.59 -13.56
CA ALA A 26 -16.89 -5.67 -13.97
C ALA A 26 -15.83 -5.51 -12.87
N PHE A 27 -16.26 -5.44 -11.61
CA PHE A 27 -15.35 -5.42 -10.47
C PHE A 27 -14.55 -6.72 -10.34
N ASP A 28 -15.17 -7.88 -10.49
CA ASP A 28 -14.48 -9.17 -10.42
C ASP A 28 -13.45 -9.33 -11.54
N SER A 29 -13.77 -8.86 -12.75
CA SER A 29 -12.81 -8.76 -13.86
C SER A 29 -11.63 -7.87 -13.50
N ALA A 30 -11.89 -6.65 -13.03
CA ALA A 30 -10.86 -5.70 -12.61
C ALA A 30 -9.97 -6.28 -11.51
N MET A 31 -10.56 -6.97 -10.52
CA MET A 31 -9.80 -7.61 -9.45
C MET A 31 -8.96 -8.80 -9.92
N ASN A 32 -9.39 -9.50 -10.97
CA ASN A 32 -8.55 -10.49 -11.62
C ASN A 32 -7.34 -9.84 -12.30
N CYS A 33 -7.54 -8.72 -13.00
CA CYS A 33 -6.45 -7.96 -13.59
C CYS A 33 -5.46 -7.44 -12.52
N VAL A 34 -5.97 -6.90 -11.41
CA VAL A 34 -5.14 -6.48 -10.26
C VAL A 34 -4.32 -7.67 -9.75
N ARG A 35 -4.94 -8.83 -9.55
CA ARG A 35 -4.25 -10.01 -9.02
C ARG A 35 -3.10 -10.50 -9.90
N THR A 36 -3.26 -10.39 -11.21
CA THR A 36 -2.28 -10.93 -12.18
C THR A 36 -1.24 -9.89 -12.61
N HIS A 37 -1.60 -8.60 -12.64
CA HIS A 37 -0.81 -7.58 -13.32
C HIS A 37 -0.41 -6.38 -12.46
N ALA A 38 -1.06 -6.16 -11.30
CA ALA A 38 -0.63 -5.09 -10.40
C ALA A 38 0.73 -5.43 -9.78
N ARG A 39 1.55 -4.39 -9.55
CA ARG A 39 2.93 -4.54 -9.13
C ARG A 39 3.11 -3.93 -7.75
N VAL A 40 3.90 -4.58 -6.89
CA VAL A 40 4.31 -3.96 -5.62
C VAL A 40 5.61 -3.20 -5.85
N VAL A 41 5.62 -1.94 -5.44
CA VAL A 41 6.74 -1.02 -5.65
C VAL A 41 7.32 -0.57 -4.32
N LEU A 42 8.64 -0.64 -4.17
CA LEU A 42 9.38 -0.16 -3.00
C LEU A 42 10.14 1.12 -3.36
N HIS A 43 9.65 2.26 -2.86
CA HIS A 43 10.31 3.55 -3.06
C HIS A 43 11.45 3.77 -2.07
N PHE A 44 12.54 4.37 -2.55
CA PHE A 44 13.68 4.80 -1.74
C PHE A 44 14.35 6.05 -2.30
N HIS A 45 15.10 6.76 -1.47
CA HIS A 45 15.96 7.86 -1.88
C HIS A 45 17.41 7.37 -1.93
N PRO A 46 18.07 7.33 -3.10
CA PRO A 46 19.39 6.72 -3.28
C PRO A 46 20.52 7.48 -2.56
N ASP A 47 20.30 8.76 -2.30
CA ASP A 47 21.26 9.74 -1.79
C ASP A 47 21.20 9.93 -0.27
N ARG A 48 20.23 9.30 0.41
CA ARG A 48 20.10 9.43 1.87
C ARG A 48 21.16 8.61 2.61
N PHE A 49 21.53 9.09 3.79
CA PHE A 49 22.44 8.43 4.72
C PHE A 49 21.67 7.98 5.94
N GLY A 50 21.75 6.69 6.26
CA GLY A 50 21.12 6.09 7.43
C GLY A 50 22.08 6.04 8.62
N THR A 51 21.99 4.97 9.40
CA THR A 51 22.95 4.67 10.49
C THR A 51 24.37 4.38 9.98
N LYS A 52 24.50 3.90 8.74
CA LYS A 52 25.79 3.67 8.09
C LYS A 52 26.27 4.94 7.38
N PRO A 53 27.59 5.19 7.32
CA PRO A 53 28.17 6.33 6.60
C PRO A 53 28.26 6.06 5.08
N LEU A 54 27.24 5.42 4.51
CA LEU A 54 27.12 5.13 3.08
C LEU A 54 25.77 5.62 2.60
N ALA A 55 25.71 6.14 1.38
CA ALA A 55 24.44 6.47 0.76
C ALA A 55 23.63 5.18 0.51
N VAL A 56 22.29 5.28 0.49
CA VAL A 56 21.41 4.11 0.24
C VAL A 56 21.82 3.35 -1.03
N ALA A 57 22.14 4.06 -2.12
CA ALA A 57 22.56 3.42 -3.36
C ALA A 57 23.85 2.60 -3.21
N GLU A 58 24.84 3.11 -2.47
CA GLU A 58 26.10 2.42 -2.21
C GLU A 58 25.88 1.19 -1.33
N ALA A 59 25.06 1.32 -0.29
CA ALA A 59 24.70 0.20 0.59
C ALA A 59 23.93 -0.89 -0.17
N LEU A 60 22.99 -0.52 -1.05
CA LEU A 60 22.27 -1.47 -1.90
C LEU A 60 23.23 -2.20 -2.86
N LEU A 61 24.18 -1.48 -3.46
CA LEU A 61 25.18 -2.06 -4.35
C LEU A 61 26.11 -3.03 -3.61
N ALA A 62 26.58 -2.66 -2.42
CA ALA A 62 27.52 -3.45 -1.65
C ALA A 62 26.87 -4.69 -0.98
N GLU A 63 25.63 -4.56 -0.50
CA GLU A 63 24.97 -5.60 0.31
C GLU A 63 23.95 -6.43 -0.48
N GLY A 64 23.42 -5.90 -1.58
CA GLY A 64 22.36 -6.55 -2.37
C GLY A 64 21.05 -6.73 -1.61
N GLN A 65 20.84 -6.00 -0.52
CA GLN A 65 19.70 -6.20 0.39
C GLN A 65 18.92 -4.91 0.62
N TYR A 66 17.60 -4.96 0.39
CA TYR A 66 16.68 -3.90 0.76
C TYR A 66 16.25 -4.08 2.22
N ARG A 67 16.62 -3.13 3.07
CA ARG A 67 16.42 -3.16 4.52
C ARG A 67 15.28 -2.24 4.96
N ASN A 68 14.62 -2.57 6.06
CA ASN A 68 13.53 -1.74 6.59
C ASN A 68 14.05 -0.61 7.51
N GLN A 69 13.11 0.17 8.04
CA GLN A 69 13.40 1.31 8.90
C GLN A 69 14.09 0.92 10.22
N PHE A 70 13.77 -0.25 10.81
CA PHE A 70 14.39 -0.72 12.06
C PHE A 70 15.87 -1.04 11.88
N GLU A 71 16.28 -1.40 10.67
CA GLU A 71 17.68 -1.71 10.35
C GLU A 71 18.46 -0.46 9.92
N THR A 72 17.81 0.46 9.21
CA THR A 72 18.48 1.59 8.53
C THR A 72 18.39 2.91 9.27
N GLY A 73 17.38 3.07 10.14
CA GLY A 73 17.01 4.37 10.71
C GLY A 73 16.41 5.35 9.70
N LEU A 74 16.17 4.94 8.45
CA LEU A 74 15.71 5.81 7.37
C LEU A 74 14.20 5.76 7.18
N SER A 75 13.57 6.94 7.00
CA SER A 75 12.15 7.06 6.69
C SER A 75 11.89 8.29 5.83
N SER A 76 10.85 8.24 5.00
CA SER A 76 10.30 9.41 4.28
C SER A 76 9.03 9.97 4.95
N GLY A 77 8.72 9.48 6.15
CA GLY A 77 7.69 10.00 7.04
C GLY A 77 8.24 10.12 8.46
N SER A 78 7.68 9.36 9.39
CA SER A 78 8.09 9.35 10.80
C SER A 78 9.29 8.44 11.06
N VAL A 79 10.26 8.88 11.88
CA VAL A 79 11.47 8.11 12.28
C VAL A 79 11.28 7.41 13.63
N THR A 80 10.23 6.60 13.76
CA THR A 80 9.76 6.02 15.04
C THR A 80 9.87 4.50 15.11
N ALA A 81 10.71 3.89 14.28
CA ALA A 81 10.97 2.45 14.29
C ALA A 81 11.95 2.03 15.39
N PHE A 82 11.48 2.09 16.63
CA PHE A 82 12.15 1.55 17.81
C PHE A 82 11.11 1.01 18.79
N PRO A 83 11.46 0.13 19.74
CA PRO A 83 10.49 -0.44 20.68
C PRO A 83 9.65 0.63 21.39
N GLY A 84 8.33 0.53 21.27
CA GLY A 84 7.38 1.50 21.85
C GLY A 84 7.13 2.77 21.03
N GLY A 85 7.85 3.00 19.93
CA GLY A 85 7.58 4.10 19.00
C GLY A 85 6.32 3.88 18.15
N GLU A 86 5.85 4.92 17.46
CA GLU A 86 4.63 4.88 16.65
C GLU A 86 4.64 3.75 15.61
N ARG A 87 5.71 3.63 14.81
CA ARG A 87 5.86 2.52 13.84
C ARG A 87 5.77 1.15 14.52
N ASP A 88 6.35 1.01 15.70
CA ASP A 88 6.30 -0.23 16.47
C ASP A 88 4.87 -0.56 16.92
N ASN A 89 4.11 0.45 17.36
CA ASN A 89 2.72 0.31 17.77
C ASN A 89 1.78 0.05 16.59
N TRP A 90 1.97 0.71 15.45
CA TRP A 90 1.20 0.43 14.23
C TRP A 90 1.39 -1.02 13.79
N GLU A 91 2.62 -1.53 13.76
CA GLU A 91 2.89 -2.93 13.44
C GLU A 91 2.30 -3.89 14.47
N ARG A 92 2.27 -3.52 15.76
CA ARG A 92 1.64 -4.32 16.80
C ARG A 92 0.15 -4.49 16.53
N THR A 93 -0.53 -3.40 16.19
CA THR A 93 -1.96 -3.39 15.90
C THR A 93 -2.27 -4.16 14.62
N LEU A 94 -1.55 -3.87 13.52
CA LEU A 94 -1.81 -4.48 12.21
C LEU A 94 -1.52 -5.98 12.17
N PHE A 95 -0.47 -6.42 12.87
CA PHE A 95 0.02 -7.80 12.79
C PHE A 95 -0.19 -8.58 14.09
N GLY A 96 -1.04 -8.08 15.00
CA GLY A 96 -1.36 -8.75 16.26
C GLY A 96 -0.14 -9.07 17.12
N GLY A 97 0.88 -8.21 17.08
CA GLY A 97 2.14 -8.39 17.82
C GLY A 97 3.04 -9.51 17.30
N ALA A 98 2.83 -10.04 16.10
CA ALA A 98 3.67 -11.11 15.53
C ALA A 98 5.16 -10.76 15.53
N TYR A 99 5.47 -9.49 15.25
CA TYR A 99 6.84 -8.95 15.18
C TYR A 99 7.42 -8.51 16.53
N HIS A 100 6.67 -8.66 17.62
CA HIS A 100 7.06 -8.31 18.99
C HIS A 100 7.37 -9.54 19.84
N ARG A 101 7.28 -10.73 19.25
CA ARG A 101 7.60 -11.98 19.94
C ARG A 101 9.10 -12.06 20.22
N ALA A 102 9.46 -12.74 21.30
CA ALA A 102 10.85 -12.99 21.64
C ALA A 102 11.58 -13.70 20.47
N GLY A 103 12.78 -13.23 20.14
CA GLY A 103 13.61 -13.78 19.08
C GLY A 103 13.39 -13.20 17.68
N VAL A 104 12.33 -12.42 17.45
CA VAL A 104 12.15 -11.73 16.16
C VAL A 104 13.18 -10.60 16.02
N THR A 105 13.89 -10.59 14.91
CA THR A 105 14.93 -9.61 14.58
C THR A 105 14.38 -8.42 13.80
N ALA A 106 15.14 -7.31 13.77
CA ALA A 106 14.79 -6.13 12.98
C ALA A 106 14.61 -6.45 11.48
N GLY A 107 15.42 -7.35 10.91
CA GLY A 107 15.34 -7.71 9.48
C GLY A 107 14.10 -8.51 9.09
N GLU A 108 13.45 -9.16 10.07
CA GLU A 108 12.20 -9.89 9.89
C GLU A 108 10.97 -8.98 9.94
N ARG A 109 11.12 -7.73 10.38
CA ARG A 109 10.04 -6.73 10.37
C ARG A 109 9.62 -6.38 8.92
N PRO A 110 8.36 -5.94 8.71
CA PRO A 110 7.85 -5.58 7.39
C PRO A 110 8.73 -4.58 6.63
N LYS A 111 8.72 -4.73 5.30
CA LYS A 111 9.25 -3.75 4.35
C LYS A 111 8.04 -3.13 3.67
N TYR A 112 8.01 -1.80 3.58
CA TYR A 112 6.83 -1.06 3.14
C TYR A 112 6.99 -0.57 1.70
N GLY A 113 5.89 -0.64 0.97
CA GLY A 113 5.76 -0.19 -0.41
C GLY A 113 4.31 0.07 -0.76
N ALA A 114 4.01 0.25 -2.04
CA ALA A 114 2.66 0.50 -2.53
C ALA A 114 2.29 -0.47 -3.66
N LEU A 115 1.00 -0.77 -3.76
CA LEU A 115 0.43 -1.48 -4.90
C LEU A 115 0.19 -0.47 -6.02
N GLU A 116 0.81 -0.70 -7.17
CA GLU A 116 0.67 0.16 -8.34
C GLU A 116 -0.56 -0.25 -9.15
N LEU A 117 -1.64 0.51 -8.95
CA LEU A 117 -2.91 0.37 -9.68
C LEU A 117 -2.98 1.25 -10.93
N VAL A 118 -2.12 2.29 -11.00
CA VAL A 118 -2.00 3.20 -12.15
C VAL A 118 -0.51 3.40 -12.41
N ARG A 119 -0.09 3.25 -13.68
CA ARG A 119 1.33 3.26 -14.06
C ARG A 119 1.79 4.67 -14.41
N PHE A 120 2.30 5.38 -13.43
CA PHE A 120 3.04 6.63 -13.64
C PHE A 120 4.55 6.35 -13.74
N PRO A 121 5.32 7.11 -14.55
CA PRO A 121 6.77 6.91 -14.70
C PRO A 121 7.54 6.97 -13.37
N ASP A 122 7.07 7.82 -12.47
CA ASP A 122 7.58 8.12 -11.15
C ASP A 122 7.05 7.19 -10.05
N GLY A 123 6.26 6.16 -10.41
CA GLY A 123 5.77 5.13 -9.50
C GLY A 123 4.50 5.53 -8.72
N PRO A 124 3.93 4.62 -7.93
CA PRO A 124 2.63 4.83 -7.28
C PRO A 124 2.65 5.81 -6.11
N VAL A 125 3.79 6.05 -5.48
CA VAL A 125 3.93 6.94 -4.32
C VAL A 125 5.28 7.67 -4.30
N PRO A 126 5.55 8.56 -5.27
CA PRO A 126 6.85 9.22 -5.46
C PRO A 126 7.34 10.02 -4.24
N ARG A 127 6.44 10.41 -3.35
CA ARG A 127 6.79 11.05 -2.07
C ARG A 127 7.74 10.21 -1.21
N PHE A 128 7.70 8.88 -1.29
CA PHE A 128 8.53 8.02 -0.44
C PHE A 128 9.93 7.77 -1.00
N GLY A 129 10.20 8.18 -2.24
CA GLY A 129 11.49 7.92 -2.89
C GLY A 129 11.53 8.40 -4.33
N SER A 130 12.66 9.00 -4.71
CA SER A 130 12.98 9.40 -6.09
C SER A 130 13.41 8.22 -6.97
N CYS A 131 13.66 7.05 -6.39
CA CYS A 131 13.88 5.79 -7.09
C CYS A 131 12.96 4.71 -6.51
N TYR A 132 12.74 3.64 -7.26
CA TYR A 132 11.95 2.53 -6.78
C TYR A 132 12.38 1.20 -7.40
N PHE A 133 12.12 0.12 -6.67
CA PHE A 133 12.16 -1.24 -7.20
C PHE A 133 10.75 -1.72 -7.49
N VAL A 134 10.60 -2.45 -8.59
CA VAL A 134 9.39 -3.22 -8.89
C VAL A 134 9.65 -4.66 -8.43
N LEU A 135 8.83 -5.16 -7.51
CA LEU A 135 8.96 -6.53 -7.01
C LEU A 135 8.49 -7.56 -8.05
N ARG A 136 8.90 -8.81 -7.84
CA ARG A 136 8.43 -9.90 -8.71
C ARG A 136 6.93 -10.10 -8.48
N PRO A 137 6.14 -10.50 -9.50
CA PRO A 137 4.70 -10.70 -9.33
C PRO A 137 4.34 -11.64 -8.16
N ALA A 138 5.15 -12.68 -7.93
CA ALA A 138 4.96 -13.63 -6.84
C ALA A 138 5.02 -13.00 -5.43
N ASP A 139 5.71 -11.87 -5.26
CA ASP A 139 5.83 -11.19 -3.96
C ASP A 139 4.49 -10.55 -3.53
N SER A 140 3.58 -10.26 -4.46
CA SER A 140 2.23 -9.74 -4.15
C SER A 140 1.42 -10.70 -3.28
N HIS A 141 1.58 -12.03 -3.46
CA HIS A 141 0.88 -13.05 -2.67
C HIS A 141 1.35 -13.11 -1.21
N ARG A 142 2.54 -12.57 -0.92
CA ARG A 142 3.12 -12.50 0.43
C ARG A 142 2.98 -11.11 1.06
N THR A 143 2.27 -10.21 0.39
CA THR A 143 2.10 -8.82 0.79
C THR A 143 0.69 -8.60 1.35
N SER A 144 0.61 -7.87 2.46
CA SER A 144 -0.64 -7.32 2.98
C SER A 144 -0.84 -5.90 2.48
N PHE A 145 -2.07 -5.56 2.14
CA PHE A 145 -2.44 -4.25 1.60
C PHE A 145 -3.41 -3.54 2.54
N THR A 146 -3.31 -2.22 2.61
CA THR A 146 -4.30 -1.34 3.23
C THR A 146 -4.45 -0.11 2.36
N PHE A 147 -5.65 0.47 2.34
CA PHE A 147 -5.85 1.76 1.69
C PHE A 147 -5.18 2.89 2.52
N MET A 148 -4.71 3.93 1.82
CA MET A 148 -3.92 5.07 2.34
C MET A 148 -2.51 4.69 2.83
N GLY A 149 -2.41 4.03 3.99
CA GLY A 149 -1.13 3.74 4.62
C GLY A 149 -1.29 2.92 5.91
N SER A 150 -0.22 2.26 6.31
CA SER A 150 -0.15 1.43 7.53
C SER A 150 -0.27 2.22 8.84
N GLU A 151 -0.01 3.52 8.77
CA GLU A 151 -0.10 4.48 9.86
C GLU A 151 -1.52 5.00 10.09
N ASP A 152 -2.44 4.74 9.15
CA ASP A 152 -3.83 5.18 9.24
C ASP A 152 -4.53 4.42 10.38
N PRO A 153 -5.24 5.10 11.32
CA PRO A 153 -5.98 4.43 12.38
C PRO A 153 -7.02 3.41 11.90
N LEU A 154 -7.55 3.58 10.69
CA LEU A 154 -8.52 2.68 10.05
C LEU A 154 -7.85 1.57 9.24
N ALA A 155 -6.52 1.54 9.15
CA ALA A 155 -5.79 0.50 8.43
C ALA A 155 -6.18 -0.93 8.87
N PRO A 156 -6.36 -1.25 10.18
CA PRO A 156 -6.77 -2.60 10.60
C PRO A 156 -8.12 -3.06 10.02
N GLU A 157 -9.03 -2.13 9.72
CA GLU A 157 -10.35 -2.41 9.15
C GLU A 157 -10.32 -2.52 7.61
N ARG A 158 -9.23 -2.03 7.01
CA ARG A 158 -9.03 -1.91 5.56
C ARG A 158 -7.95 -2.86 5.05
N LEU A 159 -7.57 -3.86 5.85
CA LEU A 159 -6.56 -4.85 5.51
C LEU A 159 -7.06 -5.87 4.48
N GLY A 160 -6.17 -6.25 3.58
CA GLY A 160 -6.39 -7.31 2.60
C GLY A 160 -5.08 -7.97 2.15
N ASN A 161 -5.20 -8.97 1.30
CA ASN A 161 -4.10 -9.53 0.50
C ASN A 161 -4.56 -9.64 -0.94
N ILE A 162 -3.68 -9.96 -1.88
CA ILE A 162 -4.02 -9.95 -3.32
C ILE A 162 -5.19 -10.90 -3.69
N GLY A 163 -5.50 -11.90 -2.85
CA GLY A 163 -6.66 -12.78 -3.01
C GLY A 163 -7.95 -12.28 -2.36
N ARG A 164 -7.87 -11.36 -1.39
CA ARG A 164 -8.96 -10.84 -0.56
C ARG A 164 -8.78 -9.34 -0.37
N MET A 165 -9.30 -8.59 -1.33
CA MET A 165 -9.10 -7.14 -1.44
C MET A 165 -10.37 -6.35 -1.15
N ASP A 166 -11.50 -6.98 -0.81
CA ASP A 166 -12.78 -6.26 -0.72
C ASP A 166 -12.72 -5.16 0.35
N CYS A 167 -12.06 -5.39 1.50
CA CYS A 167 -11.87 -4.37 2.52
C CYS A 167 -11.03 -3.16 2.02
N VAL A 168 -9.97 -3.43 1.26
CA VAL A 168 -9.08 -2.40 0.69
C VAL A 168 -9.85 -1.60 -0.37
N MET A 169 -10.52 -2.30 -1.28
CA MET A 169 -11.24 -1.72 -2.40
C MET A 169 -12.50 -0.99 -1.97
N ALA A 170 -13.21 -1.46 -0.95
CA ALA A 170 -14.34 -0.73 -0.37
C ALA A 170 -13.91 0.65 0.14
N ALA A 171 -12.72 0.75 0.75
CA ALA A 171 -12.20 2.03 1.23
C ALA A 171 -11.79 2.96 0.06
N LEU A 172 -11.08 2.42 -0.95
CA LEU A 172 -10.72 3.19 -2.14
C LEU A 172 -11.96 3.68 -2.92
N LEU A 173 -12.95 2.81 -3.11
CA LEU A 173 -14.20 3.14 -3.79
C LEU A 173 -15.00 4.19 -3.00
N GLY A 174 -15.01 4.11 -1.67
CA GLY A 174 -15.63 5.12 -0.81
C GLY A 174 -15.00 6.50 -0.98
N GLU A 175 -13.66 6.59 -0.94
CA GLU A 175 -12.92 7.84 -1.21
C GLU A 175 -13.27 8.42 -2.59
N ILE A 176 -13.42 7.56 -3.60
CA ILE A 176 -13.82 7.98 -4.95
C ILE A 176 -15.26 8.52 -4.98
N GLU A 177 -16.19 7.86 -4.29
CA GLU A 177 -17.59 8.32 -4.17
C GLU A 177 -17.69 9.66 -3.43
N GLU A 178 -16.81 9.90 -2.46
CA GLU A 178 -16.70 11.16 -1.70
C GLU A 178 -15.97 12.28 -2.46
N GLY A 179 -15.63 12.06 -3.73
CA GLY A 179 -15.08 13.06 -4.65
C GLY A 179 -13.65 12.78 -5.12
N GLY A 180 -13.05 11.66 -4.72
CA GLY A 180 -11.78 11.18 -5.28
C GLY A 180 -10.60 12.10 -5.00
N MET A 181 -10.54 12.67 -3.80
CA MET A 181 -9.49 13.60 -3.40
C MET A 181 -8.83 13.17 -2.09
N ALA A 182 -7.70 12.49 -2.20
CA ALA A 182 -6.89 12.07 -1.06
C ALA A 182 -6.35 13.29 -0.29
N THR A 183 -6.47 13.22 1.04
CA THR A 183 -5.97 14.24 1.97
C THR A 183 -5.03 13.59 2.99
N PRO A 184 -3.76 13.32 2.61
CA PRO A 184 -2.79 12.76 3.54
C PRO A 184 -2.60 13.67 4.76
N PRO A 185 -2.34 13.11 5.95
CA PRO A 185 -2.16 13.89 7.17
C PRO A 185 -0.93 14.81 7.12
N TRP A 186 0.08 14.44 6.34
CA TRP A 186 1.29 15.24 6.13
C TRP A 186 1.96 14.88 4.80
N PRO A 187 2.54 15.84 4.04
CA PRO A 187 2.20 17.25 4.12
C PRO A 187 0.72 17.44 3.75
N PRO A 188 0.01 18.40 4.36
CA PRO A 188 -1.43 18.54 4.20
C PRO A 188 -1.75 19.21 2.86
N PHE A 189 -1.65 18.43 1.78
CA PHE A 189 -2.13 18.82 0.47
C PHE A 189 -3.32 17.94 0.09
N ARG A 190 -4.17 18.46 -0.78
CA ARG A 190 -5.28 17.71 -1.37
C ARG A 190 -4.89 17.37 -2.80
N ALA A 191 -4.87 16.08 -3.13
CA ALA A 191 -4.53 15.62 -4.47
C ALA A 191 -5.57 14.63 -4.98
N PRO A 192 -5.73 14.48 -6.30
CA PRO A 192 -6.59 13.45 -6.85
C PRO A 192 -6.17 12.06 -6.35
N THR A 193 -7.14 11.24 -5.96
CA THR A 193 -6.92 9.86 -5.55
C THR A 193 -6.25 9.09 -6.67
N LEU A 194 -5.21 8.32 -6.32
CA LEU A 194 -4.31 7.65 -7.27
C LEU A 194 -3.65 8.59 -8.30
N GLY A 195 -3.64 9.90 -8.08
CA GLY A 195 -3.11 10.88 -9.03
C GLY A 195 -3.98 11.08 -10.29
N VAL A 196 -5.20 10.54 -10.32
CA VAL A 196 -6.09 10.61 -11.48
C VAL A 196 -7.18 11.68 -11.26
N PRO A 197 -7.17 12.79 -12.03
CA PRO A 197 -8.19 13.83 -11.91
C PRO A 197 -9.59 13.31 -12.23
N ASN A 198 -10.60 13.76 -11.47
CA ASN A 198 -12.01 13.42 -11.67
C ASN A 198 -12.26 11.90 -11.74
N LEU A 199 -11.50 11.12 -10.97
CA LEU A 199 -11.65 9.66 -10.93
C LEU A 199 -13.05 9.28 -10.46
N THR A 200 -13.74 8.46 -11.25
CA THR A 200 -15.04 7.87 -10.91
C THR A 200 -14.90 6.37 -10.66
N VAL A 201 -15.91 5.74 -10.07
CA VAL A 201 -15.95 4.28 -9.87
C VAL A 201 -15.80 3.55 -11.21
N ALA A 202 -16.60 3.92 -12.22
CA ALA A 202 -16.50 3.33 -13.54
C ALA A 202 -15.09 3.50 -14.15
N ARG A 203 -14.52 4.71 -14.07
CA ARG A 203 -13.17 4.96 -14.63
C ARG A 203 -12.09 4.18 -13.89
N LEU A 204 -12.22 3.97 -12.58
CA LEU A 204 -11.30 3.09 -11.85
C LEU A 204 -11.36 1.66 -12.41
N LEU A 205 -12.54 1.09 -12.63
CA LEU A 205 -12.66 -0.26 -13.17
C LEU A 205 -12.00 -0.40 -14.54
N ASP A 206 -12.18 0.60 -15.42
CA ASP A 206 -11.51 0.63 -16.72
C ASP A 206 -9.98 0.63 -16.57
N LEU A 207 -9.44 1.53 -15.73
CA LEU A 207 -8.01 1.63 -15.45
C LEU A 207 -7.42 0.32 -14.91
N LEU A 208 -8.17 -0.38 -14.06
CA LEU A 208 -7.72 -1.65 -13.50
C LEU A 208 -7.71 -2.77 -14.55
N ASN A 209 -8.65 -2.76 -15.50
CA ASN A 209 -8.65 -3.71 -16.62
C ASN A 209 -7.50 -3.41 -17.61
N GLU A 210 -7.14 -2.13 -17.79
CA GLU A 210 -5.99 -1.66 -18.58
C GLU A 210 -4.62 -2.08 -18.00
N LEU A 211 -4.56 -2.65 -16.79
CA LEU A 211 -3.30 -3.22 -16.24
C LEU A 211 -2.82 -4.45 -17.01
N SER A 212 -3.74 -5.13 -17.71
CA SER A 212 -3.43 -6.25 -18.59
C SER A 212 -2.46 -5.81 -19.70
N PRO A 213 -1.49 -6.65 -20.08
CA PRO A 213 -0.50 -6.31 -21.11
C PRO A 213 -1.10 -6.10 -22.49
#